data_AF-A0A382Y015-F1
#
_entry.id   AF-A0A382Y015-F1
#
_cell.length_a   1.000
_cell.length_b   1.000
_cell.length_c   1.000
_cell.angle_alpha   90.00
_cell.angle_beta   90.00
_cell.angle_gamma   90.00
#
_symmetry.space_group_name_H-M   'P 1'
#
loop_
_entity.id
_entity.type
_entity.pdbx_description
1 polymer ?
#
loop_
_entity_poly.entity_id
_entity_poly.type
_entity_poly.pdbx_seq_one_letter_code
_entity_poly.pdbx_strand_id
1 'polypeptide(L)'
;MSESTAPGTQDKLAKWLGWFLAVSFLLLFWNVYQLPRTPLDQREFLRVLHDSLGLLVMVLAALRLFWFVKGPRPKAPPGLPENSFALNRAILVTLMATFTVTGLVGWFYA
;
A
#
# COMPACT_ATOMS: atom_id res chain seq x y z
N MET A 1 -2.75 20.71 13.10
CA MET A 1 -3.18 21.72 12.12
C MET A 1 -3.82 20.97 10.96
N SER A 2 -5.15 21.07 10.78
CA SER A 2 -5.83 20.43 9.65
C SER A 2 -5.63 21.30 8.40
N GLU A 3 -4.73 20.91 7.49
CA GLU A 3 -4.81 21.44 6.13
C GLU A 3 -6.21 21.10 5.59
N SER A 4 -7.00 22.11 5.25
CA SER A 4 -8.27 21.92 4.55
C SER A 4 -7.96 21.36 3.16
N THR A 5 -8.17 20.07 2.95
CA THR A 5 -7.99 19.46 1.63
C THR A 5 -9.10 19.92 0.70
N ALA A 6 -8.72 20.34 -0.51
CA ALA A 6 -9.69 20.63 -1.56
C ALA A 6 -10.52 19.37 -1.88
N PRO A 7 -11.78 19.50 -2.31
CA PRO A 7 -12.58 18.37 -2.76
C PRO A 7 -11.81 17.48 -3.74
N GLY A 8 -11.85 16.16 -3.52
CA GLY A 8 -11.12 15.18 -4.34
C GLY A 8 -9.63 15.05 -4.06
N THR A 9 -9.05 15.83 -3.14
CA THR A 9 -7.63 15.74 -2.78
C THR A 9 -7.42 15.11 -1.41
N GLN A 10 -6.37 14.31 -1.28
CA GLN A 10 -5.87 13.82 0.00
C GLN A 10 -4.86 14.82 0.58
N ASP A 11 -4.63 14.78 1.88
CA ASP A 11 -3.58 15.56 2.51
C ASP A 11 -2.19 15.12 2.02
N LYS A 12 -1.19 15.99 2.18
CA LYS A 12 0.16 15.77 1.63
C LYS A 12 0.79 14.47 2.16
N LEU A 13 0.63 14.19 3.46
CA LEU A 13 1.20 12.99 4.07
C LEU A 13 0.56 11.74 3.47
N ALA A 14 -0.77 11.73 3.36
CA ALA A 14 -1.47 10.67 2.68
C ALA A 14 -0.97 10.45 1.24
N LYS A 15 -0.92 11.51 0.44
CA LYS A 15 -0.46 11.45 -0.96
C LYS A 15 0.91 10.78 -1.07
N TRP A 16 1.88 11.23 -0.28
CA TRP A 16 3.25 10.70 -0.34
C TRP A 16 3.36 9.26 0.16
N LEU A 17 2.71 8.92 1.28
CA LEU A 17 2.65 7.53 1.74
C LEU A 17 2.05 6.60 0.66
N GLY A 18 1.03 7.08 -0.06
CA GLY A 18 0.43 6.33 -1.17
C GLY A 18 1.39 6.08 -2.32
N TRP A 19 2.15 7.11 -2.73
CA TRP A 19 3.14 6.96 -3.81
C TRP A 19 4.31 6.07 -3.42
N PHE A 20 4.85 6.21 -2.20
CA PHE A 20 5.91 5.32 -1.72
C PHE A 20 5.42 3.87 -1.65
N LEU A 21 4.22 3.63 -1.12
CA LEU A 21 3.61 2.30 -1.09
C LEU A 21 3.45 1.72 -2.50
N ALA A 22 2.94 2.51 -3.45
CA ALA A 22 2.72 2.06 -4.82
C ALA A 22 4.04 1.68 -5.51
N VAL A 23 5.07 2.52 -5.43
CA VAL A 23 6.38 2.24 -6.04
C VAL A 23 7.05 1.02 -5.40
N SER A 24 7.06 0.93 -4.07
CA SER A 24 7.61 -0.25 -3.37
C SER A 24 6.86 -1.53 -3.73
N PHE A 25 5.53 -1.47 -3.85
CA PHE A 25 4.73 -2.61 -4.28
C PHE A 25 5.02 -3.03 -5.72
N LEU A 26 5.21 -2.09 -6.66
CA LEU A 26 5.55 -2.44 -8.04
C LEU A 26 6.91 -3.16 -8.13
N LEU A 27 7.89 -2.74 -7.34
CA LEU A 27 9.18 -3.42 -7.22
C LEU A 27 9.03 -4.82 -6.60
N LEU A 28 8.23 -4.94 -5.53
CA LEU A 28 7.94 -6.23 -4.90
C LEU A 28 7.18 -7.16 -5.86
N PHE A 29 6.22 -6.64 -6.61
CA PHE A 29 5.43 -7.40 -7.58
C PHE A 29 6.31 -7.94 -8.71
N TRP A 30 7.22 -7.12 -9.23
CA TRP A 30 8.26 -7.59 -10.15
C TRP A 30 9.10 -8.70 -9.54
N ASN A 31 9.58 -8.53 -8.30
CA ASN A 31 10.37 -9.54 -7.60
C ASN A 31 9.59 -10.86 -7.45
N VAL A 32 8.33 -10.82 -7.00
CA VAL A 32 7.43 -11.98 -6.88
C VAL A 32 7.20 -12.65 -8.24
N TYR A 33 7.11 -11.87 -9.31
CA TYR A 33 7.01 -12.40 -10.67
C TYR A 33 8.29 -13.14 -11.08
N GLN A 34 9.47 -12.63 -10.73
CA GLN A 34 10.75 -13.23 -11.13
C GLN A 34 11.16 -14.43 -10.29
N LEU A 35 10.94 -14.39 -8.98
CA LEU A 35 11.39 -15.40 -8.03
C LEU A 35 11.07 -16.86 -8.44
N PRO A 36 9.84 -17.23 -8.86
CA PRO A 36 9.54 -18.60 -9.27
C PRO A 36 10.13 -18.99 -10.63
N ARG A 37 10.54 -18.02 -11.45
CA ARG A 37 11.11 -18.20 -12.80
C ARG A 37 12.64 -18.33 -12.80
N THR A 38 13.29 -17.89 -11.73
CA THR A 38 14.75 -18.01 -11.56
C THR A 38 15.13 -19.43 -11.11
N PRO A 39 16.24 -20.03 -11.60
CA PRO A 39 16.77 -21.30 -11.08
C PRO A 39 17.02 -21.27 -9.57
N LEU A 40 16.81 -22.39 -8.87
CA LEU A 40 16.82 -22.45 -7.40
C LEU A 40 18.14 -21.96 -6.77
N ASP A 41 19.26 -22.30 -7.39
CA ASP A 41 20.62 -21.93 -7.02
C ASP A 41 20.93 -20.42 -7.18
N GLN A 42 20.06 -19.67 -7.85
CA GLN A 42 20.23 -18.25 -8.15
C GLN A 42 19.19 -17.36 -7.45
N ARG A 43 18.32 -17.93 -6.60
CA ARG A 43 17.22 -17.21 -5.94
C ARG A 43 17.62 -16.43 -4.70
N GLU A 44 18.80 -16.66 -4.14
CA GLU A 44 19.17 -16.11 -2.82
C GLU A 44 18.98 -14.60 -2.75
N PHE A 45 19.55 -13.86 -3.70
CA PHE A 45 19.39 -12.41 -3.77
C PHE A 45 17.92 -11.99 -3.93
N LEU A 46 17.17 -12.67 -4.80
CA LEU A 46 15.75 -12.36 -5.00
C LEU A 46 14.91 -12.64 -3.76
N ARG A 47 15.25 -13.64 -2.94
CA ARG A 47 14.57 -13.90 -1.65
C ARG A 47 14.85 -12.78 -0.65
N VAL A 48 16.11 -12.41 -0.46
CA VAL A 48 16.47 -11.30 0.45
C VAL A 48 15.77 -10.00 0.02
N LEU A 49 15.72 -9.75 -1.29
CA LEU A 49 15.01 -8.60 -1.84
C LEU A 49 13.49 -8.70 -1.64
N HIS A 50 12.89 -9.89 -1.78
CA HIS A 50 11.49 -10.16 -1.50
C HIS A 50 11.14 -9.79 -0.05
N ASP A 51 11.90 -10.33 0.90
CA ASP A 51 11.63 -10.17 2.33
C ASP A 51 11.80 -8.70 2.74
N SER A 52 12.84 -8.04 2.23
CA SER A 52 13.11 -6.62 2.51
C SER A 52 12.02 -5.70 1.94
N LEU A 53 11.62 -5.92 0.68
CA LEU A 53 10.55 -5.14 0.05
C LEU A 53 9.19 -5.47 0.66
N GLY A 54 8.94 -6.73 1.03
CA GLY A 54 7.74 -7.19 1.71
C GLY A 54 7.56 -6.48 3.06
N LEU A 55 8.61 -6.43 3.87
CA LEU A 55 8.61 -5.68 5.14
C LEU A 55 8.34 -4.18 4.91
N LEU A 56 9.00 -3.57 3.93
CA LEU A 56 8.80 -2.16 3.60
C LEU A 56 7.34 -1.88 3.19
N VAL A 57 6.78 -2.71 2.29
CA VAL A 57 5.38 -2.59 1.85
C VAL A 57 4.42 -2.78 3.02
N MET A 58 4.67 -3.76 3.90
CA MET A 58 3.85 -3.99 5.09
C MET A 58 3.83 -2.77 6.00
N VAL A 59 5.00 -2.19 6.32
CA VAL A 59 5.11 -1.02 7.20
C VAL A 59 4.43 0.19 6.56
N LEU A 60 4.70 0.48 5.28
CA LEU A 60 4.05 1.58 4.57
C LEU A 60 2.53 1.42 4.51
N ALA A 61 2.04 0.21 4.22
CA ALA A 61 0.61 -0.09 4.20
C ALA A 61 -0.03 0.09 5.58
N ALA A 62 0.63 -0.37 6.66
CA ALA A 62 0.14 -0.21 8.02
C ALA A 62 0.08 1.26 8.45
N LEU A 63 1.13 2.04 8.15
CA LEU A 63 1.17 3.48 8.41
C LEU A 63 0.08 4.22 7.60
N ARG A 64 -0.09 3.85 6.32
CA ARG A 64 -1.12 4.42 5.44
C ARG A 64 -2.52 4.09 5.95
N LEU A 65 -2.75 2.86 6.42
CA LEU A 65 -4.03 2.42 6.99
C LEU A 65 -4.33 3.15 8.30
N PHE A 66 -3.33 3.27 9.19
CA PHE A 66 -3.44 4.07 10.40
C PHE A 66 -3.82 5.53 10.07
N TRP A 67 -3.13 6.13 9.09
CA TRP A 67 -3.42 7.49 8.65
C TRP A 67 -4.76 7.62 7.93
N PHE A 68 -5.22 6.58 7.23
CA PHE A 68 -6.55 6.57 6.62
C PHE A 68 -7.67 6.65 7.67
N VAL A 69 -7.45 6.08 8.86
CA VAL A 69 -8.40 6.11 9.98
C VAL A 69 -8.28 7.41 10.79
N LYS A 70 -7.07 7.88 11.06
CA LYS A 70 -6.80 9.03 11.95
C LYS A 70 -6.70 10.38 11.25
N GLY A 71 -6.25 10.37 9.99
CA GLY A 71 -6.01 11.57 9.20
C GLY A 71 -7.28 12.23 8.68
N PRO A 72 -7.15 13.41 8.06
CA PRO A 72 -8.28 14.12 7.48
C PRO A 72 -8.99 13.26 6.42
N ARG A 73 -10.31 13.10 6.54
CA ARG A 73 -11.08 12.38 5.53
C ARG A 73 -11.24 13.26 4.28
N PRO A 74 -10.78 12.83 3.10
CA PRO A 74 -11.02 13.56 1.86
C PRO A 74 -12.52 13.66 1.56
N LYS A 75 -12.94 14.80 0.99
CA LYS A 75 -14.28 15.01 0.45
C LYS A 75 -14.36 14.47 -0.97
N ALA A 76 -15.55 14.00 -1.37
CA ALA A 76 -15.79 13.59 -2.74
C ALA A 76 -15.54 14.77 -3.72
N PRO A 77 -14.96 14.52 -4.91
CA PRO A 77 -14.91 15.52 -5.98
C PRO A 77 -16.32 15.95 -6.41
N PRO A 78 -16.50 17.20 -6.89
CA PRO A 78 -17.79 17.63 -7.46
C PRO A 78 -18.22 16.71 -8.61
N GLY A 79 -19.50 16.32 -8.62
CA GLY A 79 -20.07 15.46 -9.66
C GLY A 79 -19.79 13.96 -9.52
N LEU A 80 -19.00 13.52 -8.53
CA LEU A 80 -18.81 12.09 -8.27
C LEU A 80 -19.92 11.57 -7.34
N PRO A 81 -20.69 10.53 -7.72
CA PRO A 81 -21.68 9.91 -6.84
C PRO A 81 -21.05 9.39 -5.53
N GLU A 82 -21.75 9.56 -4.41
CA GLU A 82 -21.24 9.19 -3.09
C GLU A 82 -20.89 7.70 -2.99
N ASN A 83 -21.72 6.83 -3.60
CA ASN A 83 -21.48 5.38 -3.62
C ASN A 83 -20.20 5.02 -4.38
N SER A 84 -19.90 5.71 -5.48
CA SER A 84 -18.66 5.50 -6.25
C SER A 84 -17.44 5.95 -5.43
N PHE A 85 -17.56 7.06 -4.70
CA PHE A 85 -16.50 7.52 -3.81
C PHE A 85 -16.28 6.55 -2.65
N ALA A 86 -17.35 6.03 -2.03
CA ALA A 86 -17.29 5.03 -0.98
C ALA A 86 -16.63 3.74 -1.46
N LEU A 87 -16.99 3.24 -2.65
CA LEU A 87 -16.38 2.06 -3.24
C LEU A 87 -14.87 2.25 -3.47
N ASN A 88 -14.46 3.39 -4.04
CA ASN A 88 -13.04 3.70 -4.23
C ASN A 88 -12.28 3.68 -2.89
N ARG A 89 -12.87 4.24 -1.83
CA ARG A 89 -12.30 4.18 -0.48
C ARG A 89 -12.24 2.76 0.08
N ALA A 90 -13.24 1.92 -0.20
CA ALA A 90 -13.27 0.52 0.20
C ALA A 90 -12.18 -0.30 -0.49
N ILE A 91 -11.91 -0.05 -1.77
CA ILE A 91 -10.79 -0.68 -2.51
C ILE A 91 -9.46 -0.31 -1.85
N LEU A 92 -9.22 0.97 -1.58
CA LEU A 92 -7.98 1.41 -0.95
C LEU A 92 -7.77 0.77 0.42
N VAL A 93 -8.79 0.76 1.29
CA VAL A 93 -8.66 0.15 2.61
C VAL A 93 -8.42 -1.36 2.53
N THR A 94 -9.08 -2.03 1.58
CA THR A 94 -8.90 -3.47 1.34
C THR A 94 -7.48 -3.77 0.90
N LEU A 95 -6.95 -3.03 -0.08
CA LEU A 95 -5.57 -3.23 -0.56
C LEU A 95 -4.54 -3.01 0.55
N MET A 96 -4.67 -1.93 1.32
CA MET A 96 -3.77 -1.66 2.44
C MET A 96 -3.85 -2.76 3.51
N ALA A 97 -5.06 -3.18 3.88
CA ALA A 97 -5.25 -4.27 4.83
C ALA A 97 -4.66 -5.59 4.32
N THR A 98 -4.87 -5.94 3.06
CA THR A 98 -4.28 -7.13 2.43
C THR A 98 -2.77 -7.10 2.55
N PHE A 99 -2.10 -6.02 2.12
CA PHE A 99 -0.64 -5.93 2.19
C PHE A 99 -0.10 -6.00 3.62
N THR A 100 -0.77 -5.36 4.58
CA THR A 100 -0.38 -5.46 5.99
C THR A 100 -0.54 -6.89 6.51
N VAL A 101 -1.68 -7.54 6.27
CA VAL A 101 -1.94 -8.90 6.77
C VAL A 101 -1.04 -9.92 6.10
N THR A 102 -0.87 -9.87 4.78
CA THR A 102 0.02 -10.80 4.07
C THR A 102 1.47 -10.62 4.49
N GLY A 103 1.92 -9.38 4.72
CA GLY A 103 3.25 -9.10 5.25
C GLY A 103 3.45 -9.66 6.65
N LEU A 104 2.45 -9.52 7.54
CA LEU A 104 2.48 -10.11 8.88
C LEU A 104 2.54 -11.64 8.83
N VAL A 105 1.74 -12.26 7.95
CA VAL A 105 1.80 -13.72 7.74
C VAL A 105 3.19 -14.11 7.25
N GLY A 106 3.76 -13.40 6.27
CA GLY A 106 5.14 -13.65 5.82
C GLY A 106 6.15 -13.54 6.95
N TRP A 107 6.07 -12.49 7.76
CA TRP A 107 6.98 -12.27 8.90
C TRP A 107 6.99 -13.40 9.92
N PHE A 108 5.85 -14.06 10.16
CA PHE A 108 5.75 -15.14 11.15
C PHE A 108 5.96 -16.54 10.59
N TYR A 109 5.78 -16.74 9.27
CA TYR A 109 5.71 -18.08 8.67
C TYR A 109 6.67 -18.33 7.50
N ALA A 110 7.41 -17.32 7.03
CA ALA A 110 8.46 -17.48 6.01
C ALA A 110 9.85 -17.52 6.66
#